data_AF-A0A087UYM3-F1
#
_entry.id   AF-A0A087UYM3-F1
#
_cell.length_a   1.000
_cell.length_b   1.000
_cell.length_c   1.000
_cell.angle_alpha   90.00
_cell.angle_beta   90.00
_cell.angle_gamma   90.00
#
_symmetry.space_group_name_H-M   'P 1'
#
loop_
_entity.id
_entity.type
_entity.pdbx_description
1 polymer ?
#
loop_
_entity_poly.entity_id
_entity_poly.type
_entity_poly.pdbx_seq_one_letter_code
_entity_poly.pdbx_strand_id
1 'polypeptide(L)' 'MDKIEQCAVIKFFVKKGLKVMEIHTEMVNVLGKSASSKTMVCKWASLFKSGCTSLEDDPRE' A
#
# COMPACT_ATOMS: atom_id res chain seq x y z
N MET A 1 6.99 -6.15 -9.05
CA MET A 1 5.94 -6.28 -8.02
C MET A 1 4.71 -5.61 -8.57
N ASP A 2 3.71 -6.42 -8.85
CA ASP A 2 2.48 -5.93 -9.47
C ASP A 2 1.68 -5.09 -8.47
N LYS A 3 0.79 -4.24 -8.99
CA LYS A 3 -0.03 -3.36 -8.18
C LYS A 3 -0.76 -4.11 -7.06
N ILE A 4 -1.29 -5.29 -7.37
CA ILE A 4 -1.98 -6.17 -6.42
C ILE A 4 -1.05 -6.57 -5.26
N GLU A 5 0.17 -7.00 -5.56
CA GLU A 5 1.15 -7.38 -4.53
C GLU A 5 1.50 -6.20 -3.63
N GLN A 6 1.71 -5.01 -4.22
CA GLN A 6 2.00 -3.79 -3.44
C GLN A 6 0.82 -3.41 -2.53
N CYS A 7 -0.41 -3.53 -3.01
CA CYS A 7 -1.61 -3.28 -2.22
C CYS A 7 -1.75 -4.29 -1.06
N ALA A 8 -1.39 -5.55 -1.28
CA ALA A 8 -1.40 -6.58 -0.24
C ALA A 8 -0.39 -6.26 0.88
N VAL A 9 0.81 -5.79 0.52
CA VAL A 9 1.83 -5.34 1.48
C VAL A 9 1.35 -4.13 2.27
N ILE A 10 0.76 -3.13 1.61
CA ILE A 10 0.20 -1.95 2.28
C ILE A 10 -0.91 -2.38 3.25
N LYS A 11 -1.81 -3.27 2.83
CA LYS A 11 -2.89 -3.81 3.68
C LYS A 11 -2.35 -4.52 4.91
N PHE A 12 -1.29 -5.31 4.76
CA PHE A 12 -0.63 -5.99 5.87
C PHE A 12 -0.08 -4.99 6.90
N PHE A 13 0.64 -3.96 6.45
CA PHE A 13 1.19 -2.96 7.37
C PHE A 13 0.12 -2.08 8.02
N VAL A 14 -0.97 -1.77 7.32
CA VAL A 14 -2.13 -1.09 7.91
C VAL A 14 -2.74 -1.92 9.02
N LYS A 15 -2.93 -3.24 8.80
CA LYS A 15 -3.41 -4.17 9.85
C LYS A 15 -2.45 -4.29 11.03
N LYS A 16 -1.14 -4.18 10.78
CA LYS A 16 -0.11 -4.14 11.83
C LYS A 16 -0.11 -2.80 12.60
N GLY A 17 -0.86 -1.80 12.14
CA GLY A 17 -1.03 -0.51 12.82
C GLY A 17 0.03 0.55 12.48
N LEU A 18 0.81 0.35 11.43
CA LEU A 18 1.84 1.31 11.03
C LEU A 18 1.22 2.60 10.48
N LYS A 19 1.90 3.73 10.72
CA LYS A 19 1.57 5.00 10.06
C LYS A 19 2.05 4.95 8.62
N VAL A 20 1.33 5.66 7.73
CA VAL A 20 1.61 5.70 6.29
C VAL A 20 3.07 6.04 5.97
N MET A 21 3.70 6.91 6.75
CA MET A 21 5.11 7.26 6.59
C MET A 21 6.04 6.07 6.87
N GLU A 22 5.75 5.29 7.91
CA GLU A 22 6.51 4.10 8.27
C GLU A 22 6.35 3.02 7.19
N ILE A 23 5.13 2.85 6.67
CA ILE A 23 4.84 1.93 5.56
C ILE A 23 5.68 2.29 4.34
N HIS A 24 5.66 3.56 3.93
CA HIS A 24 6.43 4.01 2.76
C HIS A 24 7.93 3.84 2.98
N THR A 25 8.45 4.21 4.16
CA THR A 25 9.87 4.02 4.49
C THR A 25 10.25 2.55 4.43
N GLU A 26 9.43 1.65 4.98
CA GLU A 26 9.70 0.21 4.97
C GLU A 26 9.67 -0.35 3.55
N MET A 27 8.67 0.04 2.75
CA MET A 27 8.58 -0.35 1.34
C MET A 27 9.79 0.15 0.54
N VAL A 28 10.25 1.38 0.75
CA VAL A 28 11.46 1.91 0.07
C VAL A 28 12.72 1.20 0.55
N ASN A 29 12.82 0.87 1.83
CA ASN A 29 13.98 0.16 2.39
C ASN A 29 14.12 -1.25 1.80
N VAL A 30 13.00 -1.97 1.64
CA VAL A 30 12.99 -3.35 1.12
C VAL A 30 13.01 -3.39 -0.42
N LEU A 31 12.21 -2.55 -1.08
CA LEU A 31 11.93 -2.62 -2.53
C LEU A 31 12.71 -1.58 -3.34
N GLY A 32 13.32 -0.58 -2.71
CA GLY A 32 14.06 0.49 -3.36
C GLY A 32 13.23 1.22 -4.42
N LYS A 33 13.74 1.27 -5.65
CA LYS A 33 13.09 1.93 -6.80
C LYS A 33 11.78 1.28 -7.24
N SER A 34 11.50 0.05 -6.80
CA SER A 34 10.27 -0.67 -7.15
C SER A 34 9.12 -0.41 -6.15
N ALA A 35 9.37 0.35 -5.09
CA ALA A 35 8.36 0.71 -4.10
C ALA A 35 7.28 1.64 -4.68
N SER A 36 6.05 1.47 -4.19
CA SER A 36 4.95 2.40 -4.45
C SER A 36 5.32 3.81 -4.00
N SER A 37 4.90 4.80 -4.79
CA SER A 37 5.00 6.20 -4.39
C SER A 37 4.21 6.46 -3.11
N LYS A 38 4.70 7.39 -2.29
CA LYS A 38 4.02 7.81 -1.05
C LYS A 38 2.54 8.13 -1.24
N THR A 39 2.18 8.78 -2.35
CA THR A 39 0.78 9.12 -2.68
C THR A 39 -0.08 7.87 -2.87
N MET A 40 0.46 6.83 -3.53
CA MET A 40 -0.23 5.55 -3.69
C MET A 40 -0.41 4.85 -2.34
N VAL A 41 0.64 4.84 -1.51
CA VAL A 41 0.56 4.28 -0.14
C VAL A 41 -0.49 5.01 0.70
N CYS A 42 -0.57 6.35 0.62
CA CYS A 42 -1.62 7.13 1.28
C CYS A 42 -3.02 6.72 0.82
N LYS A 43 -3.26 6.63 -0.49
CA LYS A 43 -4.57 6.28 -1.06
C LYS A 43 -5.03 4.92 -0.54
N TRP A 44 -4.20 3.90 -0.68
CA TRP A 44 -4.52 2.54 -0.23
C TRP A 44 -4.65 2.42 1.28
N ALA A 45 -3.77 3.06 2.04
CA ALA A 45 -3.86 3.02 3.50
C ALA A 45 -5.16 3.63 4.02
N SER A 46 -5.64 4.71 3.40
CA SER A 46 -6.94 5.32 3.74
C SER A 46 -8.11 4.40 3.40
N LEU A 47 -8.09 3.76 2.22
CA LEU A 47 -9.11 2.78 1.81
C LEU A 47 -9.16 1.57 2.77
N PHE A 48 -8.01 1.02 3.13
CA PHE A 48 -7.95 -0.11 4.07
C PHE A 48 -8.39 0.28 5.47
N LYS A 49 -8.11 1.52 5.91
CA LYS A 49 -8.62 2.04 7.19
C LYS A 49 -10.14 2.26 7.19
N SER A 50 -10.73 2.61 6.05
CA SER A 50 -12.17 2.76 5.91
C SER A 50 -12.91 1.42 5.74
N GLY A 51 -12.23 0.28 5.88
CA GLY A 51 -12.82 -1.05 5.76
C GLY A 51 -12.95 -1.57 4.32
N CYS A 52 -12.45 -0.84 3.32
CA CYS A 52 -12.44 -1.33 1.95
C CYS A 52 -11.38 -2.43 1.82
N THR A 53 -11.78 -3.63 1.42
CA THR A 53 -10.88 -4.79 1.29
C THR A 53 -10.51 -5.15 -0.14
N SER A 54 -11.14 -4.55 -1.15
CA SER A 54 -10.91 -4.85 -2.56
C SER A 54 -9.50 -4.40 -2.96
N LEU A 55 -8.73 -5.31 -3.59
CA LEU A 55 -7.47 -4.99 -4.25
C LEU A 55 -7.67 -4.64 -5.74
N GLU A 56 -8.91 -4.75 -6.23
CA GLU A 56 -9.28 -4.71 -7.64
C GLU A 56 -9.89 -3.38 -8.09
N ASP A 57 -10.00 -2.37 -7.21
CA ASP A 57 -10.68 -1.09 -7.48
C ASP A 57 -9.90 -0.13 -8.41
N ASP A 58 -8.94 -0.65 -9.16
CA ASP A 58 -8.36 0.09 -10.27
C ASP A 58 -8.87 -0.54 -11.55
N PRO A 59 -9.58 0.19 -12.42
CA PRO A 59 -9.98 -0.34 -13.71
C PRO A 59 -8.71 -0.83 -14.41
N ARG A 60 -8.65 -2.13 -14.71
CA ARG A 60 -7.70 -2.62 -15.70
C ARG A 60 -8.00 -1.83 -16.97
N GLU A 61 -7.00 -1.10 -17.44
CA GLU A 61 -7.02 -0.46 -18.76
C GLU A 61 -7.54 -1.42 -19.84
#